data_AF-A0A260PK68-F1
#
_entry.id   AF-A0A260PK68-F1
#
_cell.length_a   1.000
_cell.length_b   1.000
_cell.length_c   1.000
_cell.angle_alpha   90.00
_cell.angle_beta   90.00
_cell.angle_gamma   90.00
#
_symmetry.space_group_name_H-M   'P 1'
#
loop_
_entity.id
_entity.type
_entity.pdbx_description
1 polymer ?
#
loop_
_entity_poly.entity_id
_entity_poly.type
_entity_poly.pdbx_seq_one_letter_code
_entity_poly.pdbx_strand_id
1 'polypeptide(L)'
;MTQLADQWARLLLWCDANAPVTAAGLNPPAEPRIARDAESATGRTWTPELREWFALHNGSDQGKVFPQVLAGHRPMIVAELVVDRRSLVGIWAETTTALEEIEGRQLMADPAGTTAFTYLPSFIPIATDNTRCRLVVDTRDGDAAGRVVGFASDDVVDEGTMRWPSIGAMLHDVADSLETSHPCKGWVPFVEDGELYWDFP
;
A
#
# COMPACT_ATOMS: atom_id res chain seq x y z
N MET A 1 -16.70 15.29 -0.78
CA MET A 1 -15.49 14.45 -0.61
C MET A 1 -15.94 13.08 -0.15
N THR A 2 -15.22 12.03 -0.52
CA THR A 2 -15.49 10.67 -0.05
C THR A 2 -14.86 10.47 1.32
N GLN A 3 -15.25 9.40 2.01
CA GLN A 3 -14.60 9.01 3.27
C GLN A 3 -13.09 8.81 3.11
N LEU A 4 -12.62 8.27 1.97
CA LEU A 4 -11.20 8.08 1.72
C LEU A 4 -10.44 9.42 1.63
N ALA A 5 -10.98 10.37 0.85
CA ALA A 5 -10.40 11.70 0.72
C ALA A 5 -10.39 12.46 2.05
N ASP A 6 -11.42 12.29 2.88
CA ASP A 6 -11.48 12.90 4.21
C ASP A 6 -10.39 12.32 5.14
N GLN A 7 -10.16 11.00 5.13
CA GLN A 7 -9.09 10.38 5.93
C GLN A 7 -7.70 10.78 5.45
N TRP A 8 -7.49 10.86 4.13
CA TRP A 8 -6.23 11.37 3.57
C TRP A 8 -5.98 12.83 3.99
N ALA A 9 -7.00 13.68 3.93
CA ALA A 9 -6.89 15.06 4.38
C ALA A 9 -6.60 15.19 5.89
N ARG A 10 -7.22 14.36 6.74
CA ARG A 10 -6.91 14.29 8.18
C ARG A 10 -5.43 13.99 8.41
N LEU A 11 -4.90 13.00 7.71
CA LEU A 11 -3.50 12.61 7.79
C LEU A 11 -2.58 13.77 7.39
N LEU A 12 -2.84 14.41 6.24
CA LEU A 12 -2.03 15.53 5.76
C LEU A 12 -2.05 16.72 6.73
N LEU A 13 -3.22 17.06 7.28
CA LEU A 13 -3.34 18.13 8.28
C LEU A 13 -2.54 17.83 9.54
N TRP A 14 -2.52 16.58 9.98
CA TRP A 14 -1.70 16.18 11.13
C TRP A 14 -0.20 16.31 10.80
N CYS A 15 0.23 15.85 9.61
CA CYS A 15 1.63 15.96 9.18
C CYS A 15 2.04 17.42 9.04
N ASP A 16 1.23 18.30 8.46
CA ASP A 16 1.53 19.72 8.34
C ASP A 16 1.79 20.38 9.70
N ALA A 17 1.03 19.97 10.73
CA ALA A 17 1.13 20.53 12.07
C ALA A 17 2.29 19.95 12.90
N ASN A 18 2.57 18.65 12.76
CA ASN A 18 3.48 17.92 13.65
C ASN A 18 4.76 17.45 12.96
N ALA A 19 4.68 17.06 11.69
CA ALA A 19 5.79 16.52 10.90
C ALA A 19 5.94 17.26 9.54
N PRO A 20 6.24 18.57 9.56
CA PRO A 20 6.23 19.40 8.35
C PRO A 20 7.28 18.99 7.30
N VAL A 21 8.38 18.35 7.71
CA VAL A 21 9.38 17.83 6.76
C VAL A 21 8.80 16.63 6.01
N THR A 22 8.10 15.74 6.70
CA THR A 22 7.35 14.63 6.08
C THR A 22 6.27 15.14 5.13
N ALA A 23 5.49 16.14 5.55
CA ALA A 23 4.45 16.73 4.71
C ALA A 23 5.02 17.32 3.41
N ALA A 24 6.13 18.06 3.50
CA ALA A 24 6.83 18.64 2.35
C ALA A 24 7.45 17.58 1.40
N GLY A 25 7.66 16.35 1.88
CA GLY A 25 8.17 15.23 1.09
C GLY A 25 7.15 14.61 0.14
N LEU A 26 5.84 14.84 0.38
CA LEU A 26 4.78 14.28 -0.45
C LEU A 26 4.58 15.08 -1.74
N ASN A 27 4.47 14.36 -2.85
CA ASN A 27 4.17 14.92 -4.14
C ASN A 27 2.66 15.26 -4.24
N PRO A 28 2.30 16.33 -4.97
CA PRO A 28 0.91 16.58 -5.31
C PRO A 28 0.32 15.41 -6.13
N PRO A 29 -1.02 15.32 -6.24
CA PRO A 29 -1.69 14.34 -7.10
C PRO A 29 -1.06 14.21 -8.49
N ALA A 30 -0.95 12.97 -8.96
CA ALA A 30 -0.51 12.71 -10.33
C ALA A 30 -1.52 13.26 -11.35
N GLU A 31 -1.06 13.55 -12.58
CA GLU A 31 -2.01 13.82 -13.66
C GLU A 31 -2.97 12.62 -13.82
N PRO A 32 -4.29 12.85 -13.99
CA PRO A 32 -5.26 11.76 -14.07
C PRO A 32 -4.96 10.71 -15.16
N ARG A 33 -4.24 11.10 -16.21
CA ARG A 33 -3.81 10.17 -17.27
C ARG A 33 -2.80 9.15 -16.75
N ILE A 34 -1.88 9.53 -15.85
CA ILE A 34 -0.87 8.63 -15.30
C ILE A 34 -1.53 7.48 -14.55
N ALA A 35 -2.53 7.76 -13.71
CA ALA A 35 -3.28 6.73 -13.00
C ALA A 35 -4.06 5.79 -13.94
N ARG A 36 -4.70 6.33 -14.99
CA ARG A 36 -5.38 5.51 -16.00
C ARG A 36 -4.43 4.61 -16.80
N ASP A 37 -3.28 5.15 -17.18
CA ASP A 37 -2.25 4.43 -17.92
C ASP A 37 -1.66 3.32 -17.02
N ALA A 38 -1.46 3.59 -15.73
CA ALA A 38 -1.02 2.61 -14.75
C ALA A 38 -2.04 1.48 -14.56
N GLU A 39 -3.33 1.79 -14.37
CA GLU A 39 -4.39 0.77 -14.30
C GLU A 39 -4.37 -0.13 -15.54
N SER A 40 -4.34 0.49 -16.73
CA SER A 40 -4.29 -0.22 -18.01
C SER A 40 -3.05 -1.13 -18.11
N ALA A 41 -1.89 -0.66 -17.65
CA ALA A 41 -0.65 -1.43 -17.66
C ALA A 41 -0.66 -2.62 -16.69
N THR A 42 -1.45 -2.56 -15.60
CA THR A 42 -1.59 -3.71 -14.69
C THR A 42 -2.44 -4.84 -15.27
N GLY A 43 -3.30 -4.53 -16.26
CA GLY A 43 -4.25 -5.49 -16.82
C GLY A 43 -5.33 -5.94 -15.82
N ARG A 44 -5.56 -5.16 -14.76
CA ARG A 44 -6.57 -5.41 -13.72
C ARG A 44 -7.59 -4.28 -13.71
N THR A 45 -8.84 -4.62 -13.38
CA THR A 45 -9.85 -3.61 -13.08
C THR A 45 -9.65 -3.13 -11.64
N TRP A 46 -9.34 -1.86 -11.44
CA TRP A 46 -9.17 -1.31 -10.11
C TRP A 46 -10.54 -1.04 -9.46
N THR A 47 -10.60 -1.18 -8.14
CA THR A 47 -11.78 -0.74 -7.37
C THR A 47 -11.91 0.79 -7.44
N PRO A 48 -13.12 1.36 -7.25
CA PRO A 48 -13.28 2.81 -7.16
C PRO A 48 -12.35 3.44 -6.12
N GLU A 49 -12.20 2.79 -4.96
CA GLU A 49 -11.34 3.25 -3.86
C GLU A 49 -9.84 3.24 -4.25
N LEU A 50 -9.36 2.22 -4.97
CA LEU A 50 -7.97 2.18 -5.46
C LEU A 50 -7.68 3.26 -6.51
N ARG A 51 -8.63 3.55 -7.40
CA ARG A 51 -8.49 4.68 -8.34
C ARG A 51 -8.45 6.01 -7.60
N GLU A 52 -9.29 6.17 -6.58
CA GLU A 52 -9.32 7.38 -5.78
C GLU A 52 -8.02 7.56 -4.98
N TRP A 53 -7.49 6.51 -4.37
CA TRP A 53 -6.19 6.54 -3.70
C TRP A 53 -5.09 7.12 -4.58
N PHE A 54 -4.92 6.62 -5.80
CA PHE A 54 -3.93 7.13 -6.75
C PHE A 54 -4.29 8.48 -7.38
N ALA A 55 -5.50 8.98 -7.18
CA ALA A 55 -5.88 10.34 -7.55
C ALA A 55 -5.60 11.37 -6.44
N LEU A 56 -5.30 10.93 -5.21
CA LEU A 56 -5.08 11.82 -4.06
C LEU A 56 -3.62 12.23 -3.86
N HIS A 57 -2.66 11.53 -4.47
CA HIS A 57 -1.23 11.80 -4.32
C HIS A 57 -0.43 11.29 -5.51
N ASN A 58 0.87 11.58 -5.54
CA ASN A 58 1.82 10.89 -6.41
C ASN A 58 3.04 10.40 -5.62
N GLY A 59 2.81 9.89 -4.41
CA GLY A 59 3.84 9.31 -3.56
C GLY A 59 4.87 10.34 -3.13
N SER A 60 6.12 9.91 -3.03
CA SER A 60 7.27 10.78 -2.78
C SER A 60 8.48 10.29 -3.58
N ASP A 61 9.35 11.21 -3.97
CA ASP A 61 10.55 10.87 -4.74
C ASP A 61 11.56 10.04 -3.94
N GLN A 62 12.18 9.08 -4.61
CA GLN A 62 13.32 8.32 -4.09
C GLN A 62 14.48 9.29 -3.78
N GLY A 63 14.97 9.30 -2.54
CA GLY A 63 16.11 10.13 -2.10
C GLY A 63 15.75 11.44 -1.40
N LYS A 64 14.47 11.78 -1.23
CA LYS A 64 14.02 12.75 -0.22
C LYS A 64 13.87 12.03 1.14
N VAL A 65 13.81 12.81 2.23
CA VAL A 65 13.37 12.33 3.56
C VAL A 65 12.17 11.41 3.38
N PHE A 66 12.25 10.20 3.93
CA PHE A 66 11.25 9.15 3.74
C PHE A 66 9.94 9.55 4.41
N PRO A 67 8.91 10.01 3.67
CA PRO A 67 7.68 10.41 4.30
C PRO A 67 6.87 9.14 4.55
N GLN A 68 7.21 8.44 5.64
CA GLN A 68 6.51 7.26 6.12
C GLN A 68 5.17 7.71 6.70
N VAL A 69 4.29 8.25 5.87
CA VAL A 69 2.98 8.74 6.29
C VAL A 69 2.02 7.60 6.61
N LEU A 70 2.36 6.38 6.20
CA LEU A 70 1.69 5.15 6.60
C LEU A 70 2.59 4.40 7.58
N ALA A 71 2.01 3.52 8.39
CA ALA A 71 2.72 2.71 9.38
C ALA A 71 3.96 1.99 8.78
N GLY A 72 5.15 2.57 8.96
CA GLY A 72 6.43 2.09 8.40
C GLY A 72 6.59 2.21 6.87
N HIS A 73 5.65 2.84 6.16
CA HIS A 73 5.61 2.84 4.70
C HIS A 73 5.35 4.23 4.11
N ARG A 74 5.91 4.50 2.93
CA ARG A 74 5.55 5.67 2.12
C ARG A 74 4.59 5.29 0.99
N PRO A 75 3.67 6.20 0.59
CA PRO A 75 2.87 6.00 -0.61
C PRO A 75 3.78 5.94 -1.85
N MET A 76 3.45 5.05 -2.78
CA MET A 76 4.23 4.92 -4.01
C MET A 76 3.88 5.98 -5.05
N ILE A 77 4.87 6.31 -5.87
CA ILE A 77 4.66 7.06 -7.10
C ILE A 77 3.85 6.19 -8.05
N VAL A 78 2.88 6.76 -8.76
CA VAL A 78 1.98 5.98 -9.63
C VAL A 78 2.76 5.26 -10.75
N ALA A 79 3.82 5.85 -11.27
CA ALA A 79 4.68 5.21 -12.27
C ALA A 79 5.56 4.09 -11.68
N GLU A 80 5.96 4.21 -10.42
CA GLU A 80 6.80 3.23 -9.72
C GLU A 80 6.06 1.91 -9.51
N LEU A 81 4.77 1.96 -9.14
CA LEU A 81 3.98 0.76 -8.87
C LEU A 81 3.97 -0.23 -10.05
N VAL A 82 3.96 0.28 -11.29
CA VAL A 82 3.86 -0.57 -12.50
C VAL A 82 5.15 -1.36 -12.68
N VAL A 83 6.29 -0.70 -12.44
CA VAL A 83 7.62 -1.31 -12.55
C VAL A 83 7.86 -2.30 -11.41
N ASP A 84 7.55 -1.91 -10.17
CA ASP A 84 7.70 -2.78 -8.99
C ASP A 84 6.83 -4.03 -9.12
N ARG A 85 5.54 -3.87 -9.42
CA ARG A 85 4.61 -4.99 -9.61
C ARG A 85 5.07 -5.95 -10.69
N ARG A 86 5.46 -5.43 -11.87
CA ARG A 86 5.94 -6.29 -12.97
C ARG A 86 7.17 -7.09 -12.54
N SER A 87 8.07 -6.47 -11.77
CA SER A 87 9.28 -7.12 -11.28
C SER A 87 8.94 -8.22 -10.27
N LEU A 88 8.06 -7.95 -9.30
CA LEU A 88 7.62 -8.93 -8.30
C LEU A 88 6.90 -10.12 -8.94
N VAL A 89 6.00 -9.89 -9.91
CA VAL A 89 5.35 -10.98 -10.66
C VAL A 89 6.40 -11.86 -11.35
N GLY A 90 7.45 -11.28 -11.92
CA GLY A 90 8.53 -12.03 -12.56
C GLY A 90 9.36 -12.83 -11.56
N ILE A 91 9.74 -12.22 -10.43
CA ILE A 91 10.53 -12.85 -9.36
C ILE A 91 9.80 -14.06 -8.77
N TRP A 92 8.48 -13.96 -8.58
CA TRP A 92 7.67 -14.98 -7.92
C TRP A 92 7.00 -15.97 -8.88
N ALA A 93 7.29 -15.92 -10.17
CA ALA A 93 6.63 -16.76 -11.18
C ALA A 93 6.86 -18.27 -10.95
N GLU A 94 8.10 -18.67 -10.65
CA GLU A 94 8.46 -20.07 -10.38
C GLU A 94 7.78 -20.57 -9.10
N THR A 95 7.82 -19.78 -8.02
CA THR A 95 7.14 -20.09 -6.75
C THR A 95 5.63 -20.22 -6.93
N THR A 96 5.02 -19.33 -7.70
CA THR A 96 3.58 -19.39 -8.01
C THR A 96 3.23 -20.69 -8.72
N THR A 97 4.01 -21.06 -9.75
CA THR A 97 3.77 -22.29 -10.51
C THR A 97 3.90 -23.53 -9.62
N ALA A 98 4.97 -23.58 -8.80
CA ALA A 98 5.19 -24.69 -7.88
C ALA A 98 4.07 -24.81 -6.83
N LEU A 99 3.58 -23.69 -6.30
CA LEU A 99 2.47 -23.70 -5.34
C LEU A 99 1.16 -24.17 -5.97
N GLU A 100 0.84 -23.72 -7.19
CA GLU A 100 -0.36 -24.19 -7.91
C GLU A 100 -0.32 -25.69 -8.17
N GLU A 101 0.84 -26.24 -8.53
CA GLU A 101 1.04 -27.69 -8.73
C GLU A 101 0.91 -28.47 -7.42
N ILE A 102 1.53 -28.00 -6.34
CA ILE A 102 1.53 -28.67 -5.03
C ILE A 102 0.13 -28.64 -4.40
N GLU A 103 -0.54 -27.48 -4.43
CA GLU A 103 -1.86 -27.31 -3.83
C GLU A 103 -3.00 -27.80 -4.74
N GLY A 104 -2.74 -28.00 -6.04
CA GLY A 104 -3.75 -28.42 -7.02
C GLY A 104 -4.85 -27.38 -7.24
N ARG A 105 -4.54 -26.09 -7.09
CA ARG A 105 -5.46 -24.97 -7.26
C ARG A 105 -4.88 -23.88 -8.16
N GLN A 106 -5.75 -23.01 -8.69
CA GLN A 106 -5.34 -21.83 -9.45
C GLN A 106 -5.41 -20.62 -8.53
N LEU A 107 -4.25 -20.11 -8.09
CA LEU A 107 -4.16 -19.07 -7.05
C LEU A 107 -4.85 -17.77 -7.45
N MET A 108 -4.84 -17.46 -8.75
CA MET A 108 -5.53 -16.32 -9.35
C MET A 108 -7.05 -16.45 -9.37
N ALA A 109 -7.59 -17.68 -9.31
CA ALA A 109 -9.02 -17.95 -9.32
C ALA A 109 -9.63 -17.98 -7.92
N ASP A 110 -8.80 -18.04 -6.87
CA ASP A 110 -9.29 -17.97 -5.50
C ASP A 110 -9.90 -16.60 -5.19
N PRO A 111 -10.90 -16.55 -4.30
CA PRO A 111 -11.45 -15.28 -3.87
C PRO A 111 -10.38 -14.44 -3.17
N ALA A 112 -10.47 -13.13 -3.36
CA ALA A 112 -9.66 -12.15 -2.67
C ALA A 112 -9.61 -12.43 -1.16
N GLY A 113 -8.45 -12.17 -0.55
CA GLY A 113 -8.22 -12.47 0.85
C GLY A 113 -7.88 -13.90 1.20
N THR A 114 -7.97 -14.84 0.24
CA THR A 114 -7.35 -16.16 0.41
C THR A 114 -5.84 -16.03 0.32
N THR A 115 -5.09 -16.53 1.30
CA THR A 115 -3.62 -16.48 1.28
C THR A 115 -3.07 -17.12 0.01
N ALA A 116 -2.15 -16.40 -0.66
CA ALA A 116 -1.53 -16.84 -1.91
C ALA A 116 -0.12 -17.41 -1.73
N PHE A 117 0.56 -17.11 -0.60
CA PHE A 117 1.96 -17.51 -0.32
C PHE A 117 2.98 -17.12 -1.40
N THR A 118 2.60 -16.22 -2.30
CA THR A 118 3.37 -15.75 -3.44
C THR A 118 2.89 -14.36 -3.83
N TYR A 119 3.59 -13.70 -4.76
CA TYR A 119 3.13 -12.44 -5.32
C TYR A 119 2.30 -12.66 -6.59
N LEU A 120 1.00 -12.37 -6.50
CA LEU A 120 0.08 -12.51 -7.63
C LEU A 120 0.02 -11.25 -8.50
N PRO A 121 -0.21 -11.38 -9.82
CA PRO A 121 -0.55 -10.26 -10.68
C PRO A 121 -1.76 -9.43 -10.21
N SER A 122 -2.67 -9.99 -9.43
CA SER A 122 -3.80 -9.28 -8.83
C SER A 122 -3.42 -8.39 -7.64
N PHE A 123 -2.20 -8.46 -7.12
CA PHE A 123 -1.74 -7.58 -6.04
C PHE A 123 -1.21 -6.28 -6.65
N ILE A 124 -1.87 -5.17 -6.32
CA ILE A 124 -1.47 -3.83 -6.77
C ILE A 124 -0.76 -3.14 -5.62
N PRO A 125 0.54 -2.87 -5.72
CA PRO A 125 1.27 -2.29 -4.60
C PRO A 125 0.90 -0.80 -4.49
N ILE A 126 0.60 -0.33 -3.28
CA ILE A 126 0.15 1.03 -2.98
C ILE A 126 1.13 1.82 -2.11
N ALA A 127 1.96 1.12 -1.33
CA ALA A 127 3.00 1.71 -0.48
C ALA A 127 4.21 0.79 -0.37
N THR A 128 5.36 1.35 -0.01
CA THR A 128 6.62 0.63 0.18
C THR A 128 7.44 1.22 1.32
N ASP A 129 8.25 0.38 1.96
CA ASP A 129 9.30 0.80 2.89
C ASP A 129 10.63 1.17 2.19
N ASN A 130 10.65 1.17 0.85
CA ASN A 130 11.84 1.26 -0.03
C ASN A 130 12.80 0.07 0.04
N THR A 131 12.44 -1.00 0.72
CA THR A 131 13.23 -2.22 0.80
C THR A 131 12.43 -3.39 0.21
N ARG A 132 12.02 -4.34 1.05
CA ARG A 132 11.41 -5.60 0.68
C ARG A 132 9.92 -5.65 1.02
N CYS A 133 9.39 -4.66 1.74
CA CYS A 133 8.01 -4.66 2.21
C CYS A 133 7.12 -3.71 1.39
N ARG A 134 5.91 -4.19 1.09
CA ARG A 134 4.87 -3.44 0.40
C ARG A 134 3.56 -3.56 1.15
N LEU A 135 2.76 -2.50 1.07
CA LEU A 135 1.30 -2.66 1.21
C LEU A 135 0.72 -2.85 -0.18
N VAL A 136 -0.07 -3.89 -0.35
CA VAL A 136 -0.71 -4.25 -1.62
C VAL A 136 -2.22 -4.29 -1.47
N VAL A 137 -2.92 -3.94 -2.55
CA VAL A 137 -4.36 -4.13 -2.67
C VAL A 137 -4.64 -5.40 -3.46
N ASP A 138 -5.43 -6.30 -2.89
CA ASP A 138 -5.85 -7.52 -3.55
C ASP A 138 -7.02 -7.26 -4.50
N THR A 139 -6.77 -7.38 -5.80
CA THR A 139 -7.77 -7.17 -6.86
C THR A 139 -8.33 -8.47 -7.44
N ARG A 140 -8.16 -9.62 -6.77
CA ARG A 140 -8.92 -10.84 -7.12
C ARG A 140 -10.42 -10.60 -6.91
N ASP A 141 -11.23 -11.46 -7.49
CA ASP A 141 -12.69 -11.39 -7.38
C ASP A 141 -13.16 -11.84 -5.98
N GLY A 142 -14.41 -11.51 -5.62
CA GLY A 142 -15.03 -11.90 -4.36
C GLY A 142 -15.21 -10.74 -3.37
N ASP A 143 -15.92 -11.00 -2.26
CA ASP A 143 -16.37 -9.97 -1.30
C ASP A 143 -15.24 -9.21 -0.61
N ALA A 144 -14.03 -9.76 -0.67
CA ALA A 144 -12.82 -9.20 -0.07
C ALA A 144 -11.94 -8.42 -1.06
N ALA A 145 -12.39 -8.22 -2.30
CA ALA A 145 -11.70 -7.43 -3.30
C ALA A 145 -11.48 -5.99 -2.82
N GLY A 146 -10.27 -5.47 -2.96
CA GLY A 146 -9.90 -4.12 -2.50
C GLY A 146 -9.27 -4.07 -1.10
N ARG A 147 -9.13 -5.21 -0.40
CA ARG A 147 -8.43 -5.25 0.88
C ARG A 147 -6.96 -4.88 0.75
N VAL A 148 -6.42 -4.28 1.81
CA VAL A 148 -4.99 -3.99 1.93
C VAL A 148 -4.30 -5.08 2.74
N VAL A 149 -3.13 -5.51 2.27
CA VAL A 149 -2.34 -6.58 2.86
C VAL A 149 -0.85 -6.23 2.81
N GLY A 150 -0.10 -6.53 3.88
CA GLY A 150 1.35 -6.45 3.92
C GLY A 150 2.01 -7.61 3.17
N PHE A 151 3.00 -7.30 2.36
CA PHE A 151 3.77 -8.27 1.59
C PHE A 151 5.27 -8.03 1.82
N ALA A 152 5.94 -9.02 2.41
CA ALA A 152 7.40 -9.05 2.54
C ALA A 152 7.99 -9.97 1.46
N SER A 153 8.97 -9.47 0.69
CA SER A 153 9.54 -10.22 -0.45
C SER A 153 10.60 -11.27 -0.08
N ASP A 154 11.01 -11.34 1.19
CA ASP A 154 11.95 -12.30 1.76
C ASP A 154 11.29 -13.36 2.65
N ASP A 155 10.09 -13.10 3.15
CA ASP A 155 9.31 -14.03 3.95
C ASP A 155 8.09 -14.57 3.19
N VAL A 156 7.80 -15.86 3.37
CA VAL A 156 6.57 -16.52 2.88
C VAL A 156 5.33 -16.02 3.64
N VAL A 157 5.53 -15.04 4.52
CA VAL A 157 4.56 -14.56 5.49
C VAL A 157 4.01 -13.23 4.96
N ASP A 158 2.81 -13.34 4.42
CA ASP A 158 1.79 -12.30 4.47
C ASP A 158 1.81 -11.68 5.89
N GLU A 159 2.48 -10.53 6.08
CA GLU A 159 2.81 -9.94 7.39
C GLU A 159 1.51 -9.79 8.20
N GLY A 160 1.21 -10.80 9.02
CA GLY A 160 -0.16 -11.21 9.31
C GLY A 160 -1.03 -10.18 10.04
N THR A 161 -0.42 -9.09 10.50
CA THR A 161 -1.05 -7.96 11.18
C THR A 161 -1.39 -6.79 10.25
N MET A 162 -0.64 -6.58 9.15
CA MET A 162 -0.81 -5.46 8.22
C MET A 162 -1.94 -5.73 7.23
N ARG A 163 -3.16 -5.93 7.77
CA ARG A 163 -4.36 -6.24 6.99
C ARG A 163 -5.49 -5.30 7.34
N TRP A 164 -6.14 -4.79 6.30
CA TRP A 164 -7.33 -3.96 6.39
C TRP A 164 -8.38 -4.37 5.38
N PRO A 165 -9.68 -4.22 5.70
CA PRO A 165 -10.75 -4.55 4.76
C PRO A 165 -10.79 -3.62 3.53
N SER A 166 -10.19 -2.42 3.61
CA SER A 166 -10.18 -1.44 2.52
C SER A 166 -9.05 -0.42 2.72
N ILE A 167 -8.80 0.45 1.73
CA ILE A 167 -7.81 1.53 1.84
C ILE A 167 -8.29 2.58 2.86
N GLY A 168 -9.57 2.91 2.88
CA GLY A 168 -10.17 3.82 3.84
C GLY A 168 -10.04 3.34 5.28
N ALA A 169 -10.16 2.02 5.53
CA ALA A 169 -9.90 1.46 6.85
C ALA A 169 -8.42 1.56 7.26
N MET A 170 -7.50 1.39 6.31
CA MET A 170 -6.07 1.62 6.55
C MET A 170 -5.79 3.08 6.91
N LEU A 171 -6.31 4.04 6.14
CA LEU A 171 -6.11 5.47 6.42
C LEU A 171 -6.74 5.90 7.74
N HIS A 172 -7.91 5.34 8.09
CA HIS A 172 -8.54 5.57 9.37
C HIS A 172 -7.63 5.12 10.53
N ASP A 173 -7.14 3.87 10.50
CA ASP A 173 -6.26 3.35 11.56
C ASP A 173 -4.96 4.15 11.69
N VAL A 174 -4.37 4.56 10.55
CA VAL A 174 -3.16 5.40 10.54
C VAL A 174 -3.45 6.78 11.12
N ALA A 175 -4.51 7.46 10.69
CA ALA A 175 -4.87 8.79 11.20
C ALA A 175 -5.17 8.76 12.71
N ASP A 176 -5.94 7.77 13.17
CA ASP A 176 -6.24 7.59 14.59
C ASP A 176 -4.98 7.30 15.41
N SER A 177 -4.04 6.52 14.86
CA SER A 177 -2.74 6.26 15.48
C SER A 177 -1.92 7.54 15.62
N LEU A 178 -1.86 8.39 14.60
CA LEU A 178 -1.15 9.67 14.64
C LEU A 178 -1.78 10.65 15.65
N GLU A 179 -3.11 10.72 15.69
CA GLU A 179 -3.84 11.63 16.58
C GLU A 179 -3.77 11.22 18.06
N THR A 180 -3.63 9.93 18.35
CA THR A 180 -3.71 9.39 19.72
C THR A 180 -2.43 8.74 20.24
N SER A 181 -1.41 8.60 19.39
CA SER A 181 -0.17 7.85 19.63
C SER A 181 -0.38 6.37 20.00
N HIS A 182 -1.56 5.79 19.72
CA HIS A 182 -1.78 4.35 19.86
C HIS A 182 -1.15 3.60 18.68
N PRO A 183 -0.71 2.34 18.85
CA PRO A 183 -0.09 1.59 17.77
C PRO A 183 -1.05 1.29 16.60
N CYS A 184 -0.61 1.53 15.36
CA CYS A 184 -1.25 1.06 14.14
C CYS A 184 -0.68 -0.31 13.75
N LYS A 185 -1.43 -1.39 14.01
CA LYS A 185 -0.98 -2.78 13.75
C LYS A 185 0.38 -3.14 14.39
N GLY A 186 0.68 -2.52 15.53
CA GLY A 186 1.94 -2.69 16.26
C GLY A 186 2.92 -1.53 16.07
N TRP A 187 2.81 -0.78 14.97
CA TRP A 187 3.68 0.36 14.70
C TRP A 187 3.27 1.59 15.51
N VAL A 188 4.20 2.19 16.24
CA VAL A 188 3.97 3.37 17.07
C VAL A 188 4.57 4.61 16.40
N PRO A 189 3.76 5.66 16.12
CA PRO A 189 4.28 6.86 15.49
C PRO A 189 5.04 7.72 16.49
N PHE A 190 6.14 8.33 16.04
CA PHE A 190 6.84 9.38 16.76
C PHE A 190 7.39 10.42 15.79
N VAL A 191 7.67 11.62 16.30
CA VAL A 191 8.21 12.72 15.49
C VAL A 191 9.58 13.12 16.02
N GLU A 192 10.55 13.20 15.14
CA GLU A 192 11.90 13.72 15.41
C GLU A 192 12.28 14.71 14.31
N ASP A 193 12.77 15.90 14.69
CA ASP A 193 13.19 16.96 13.76
C ASP A 193 12.17 17.34 12.66
N GLY A 194 10.88 17.20 12.96
CA GLY A 194 9.78 17.49 12.04
C GLY A 194 9.52 16.39 11.01
N GLU A 195 10.10 15.22 11.19
CA GLU A 195 9.88 14.01 10.41
C GLU A 195 9.09 12.98 11.22
N LEU A 196 8.13 12.32 10.57
CA LEU A 196 7.35 11.22 11.12
C LEU A 196 8.10 9.90 10.91
N TYR A 197 8.28 9.18 12.01
CA TYR A 197 8.85 7.85 12.07
C TYR A 197 7.89 6.88 12.74
N TRP A 198 8.18 5.59 12.58
CA TRP A 198 7.43 4.51 13.21
C TRP A 198 8.37 3.50 13.83
N ASP A 199 8.14 3.19 15.11
CA ASP A 199 8.81 2.09 15.78
C ASP A 199 7.92 0.85 15.75
N PHE A 200 8.53 -0.32 15.52
CA PHE A 200 7.90 -1.60 15.78
C PHE A 200 8.54 -2.18 17.05
N PRO A 201 7.79 -2.32 18.15
CA PRO A 201 8.32 -2.78 19.43
C PRO A 201 8.74 -4.27 19.43
#